data_AF-A0AAY3ZX64-F1
#
_entry.id   AF-A0AAY3ZX64-F1
#
_cell.length_a   1.000
_cell.length_b   1.000
_cell.length_c   1.000
_cell.angle_alpha   90.00
_cell.angle_beta   90.00
_cell.angle_gamma   90.00
#
_symmetry.space_group_name_H-M   'P 1'
#
loop_
_entity.id
_entity.type
_entity.pdbx_description
1 polymer ?
#
loop_
_entity_poly.entity_id
_entity_poly.type
_entity_poly.pdbx_seq_one_letter_code
_entity_poly.pdbx_strand_id
1 'polypeptide(L)'
;MSREAMASPQKVYTFSSRPRPLQNRSKYRDPAVDQNEARVNYGNVMYDRRVVRGNTYAQHALPLTDQLDTTDLQRVREARRKRVKDAFLRTRSPDPVEGRRHATIQTELYLEELSNWIDEASVECQTNAFTDTPATPLFVPAKSGKDAATQIEEGELFDFDMEVRPLVEVLVGKTVEQAQLEVMEEEELASLRAQQQAFHQLRNIELMEVQRLEEQQRRRREEKERCIREHRIVIAKEKETAEKVAARAFAQSYLSDLLPSVYSSLQENGFFYDPVERELETVLFPTLMSEVSNCLENHCVARTTLDMIIQDVIDLQLKAEVNTEGNKN
;
A
#
# COMPACT_ATOMS: atom_id res chain seq x y z
N MET A 1 -23.60 62.25 -50.95
CA MET A 1 -24.53 61.58 -50.01
C MET A 1 -23.81 60.38 -49.45
N SER A 2 -23.15 60.57 -48.31
CA SER A 2 -22.22 59.62 -47.72
C SER A 2 -22.74 59.32 -46.32
N ARG A 3 -23.31 58.13 -46.10
CA ARG A 3 -23.76 57.68 -44.77
C ARG A 3 -22.67 56.80 -44.19
N GLU A 4 -21.97 57.33 -43.19
CA GLU A 4 -21.13 56.58 -42.27
C GLU A 4 -22.02 55.68 -41.39
N ALA A 5 -21.73 54.39 -41.37
CA ALA A 5 -22.27 53.45 -40.39
C ALA A 5 -21.21 53.24 -39.30
N MET A 6 -21.47 53.73 -38.09
CA MET A 6 -20.71 53.42 -36.89
C MET A 6 -20.87 51.94 -36.53
N ALA A 7 -19.79 51.17 -36.66
CA ALA A 7 -19.70 49.83 -36.10
C ALA A 7 -19.30 49.91 -34.62
N SER A 8 -20.11 49.30 -33.74
CA SER A 8 -19.82 49.12 -32.32
C SER A 8 -18.81 47.98 -32.12
N PRO A 9 -17.82 48.11 -31.21
CA PRO A 9 -16.84 47.05 -31.00
C PRO A 9 -17.46 45.89 -30.19
N GLN A 10 -17.44 44.70 -30.77
CA GLN A 10 -17.76 43.45 -30.07
C GLN A 10 -16.74 43.21 -28.95
N LYS A 11 -17.20 43.18 -27.70
CA LYS A 11 -16.37 42.81 -26.54
C LYS A 11 -16.07 41.31 -26.60
N VAL A 12 -14.83 40.96 -26.95
CA VAL A 12 -14.31 39.60 -26.85
C VAL A 12 -14.12 39.28 -25.36
N TYR A 13 -14.86 38.31 -24.83
CA TYR A 13 -14.73 37.86 -23.45
C TYR A 13 -13.61 36.82 -23.37
N THR A 14 -12.44 37.23 -22.89
CA THR A 14 -11.27 36.36 -22.73
C THR A 14 -11.23 35.82 -21.29
N PHE A 15 -11.54 34.53 -21.11
CA PHE A 15 -11.36 33.86 -19.83
C PHE A 15 -9.93 33.32 -19.72
N SER A 16 -9.16 33.82 -18.74
CA SER A 16 -7.85 33.26 -18.39
C SER A 16 -7.85 32.85 -16.92
N SER A 17 -7.62 31.56 -16.65
CA SER A 17 -7.36 31.05 -15.31
C SER A 17 -5.88 30.67 -15.21
N ARG A 18 -5.18 31.17 -14.19
CA ARG A 18 -3.81 30.74 -13.90
C ARG A 18 -3.84 29.33 -13.32
N PRO A 19 -2.97 28.39 -13.75
CA PRO A 19 -2.93 27.06 -13.19
C PRO A 19 -2.56 27.12 -11.70
N ARG A 20 -3.44 26.58 -10.84
CA ARG A 20 -3.13 26.37 -9.42
C ARG A 20 -2.38 25.04 -9.27
N PRO A 21 -1.26 25.00 -8.53
CA PRO A 21 -0.58 23.74 -8.25
C PRO A 21 -1.46 22.82 -7.40
N LEU A 22 -1.50 21.55 -7.80
CA LEU A 22 -2.12 20.46 -7.03
C LEU A 22 -1.39 20.33 -5.69
N GLN A 23 -2.11 20.48 -4.57
CA GLN A 23 -1.55 20.20 -3.25
C GLN A 23 -1.30 18.70 -3.11
N ASN A 24 -0.08 18.35 -2.71
CA ASN A 24 0.33 16.96 -2.45
C ASN A 24 -0.55 16.35 -1.36
N ARG A 25 -1.38 15.37 -1.73
CA ARG A 25 -2.00 14.45 -0.77
C ARG A 25 -0.98 13.38 -0.39
N SER A 26 -0.82 13.13 0.90
CA SER A 26 -0.03 12.01 1.42
C SER A 26 -0.65 10.67 0.99
N LYS A 27 0.19 9.70 0.64
CA LYS A 27 -0.20 8.38 0.09
C LYS A 27 -0.61 7.34 1.14
N TYR A 28 -0.70 7.71 2.42
CA TYR A 28 -1.04 6.77 3.50
C TYR A 28 -2.03 7.41 4.50
N ARG A 29 -3.03 6.63 4.91
CA ARG A 29 -4.08 7.03 5.85
C ARG A 29 -3.77 6.46 7.23
N ASP A 30 -3.26 7.29 8.13
CA ASP A 30 -3.11 6.96 9.55
C ASP A 30 -4.43 7.27 10.30
N PRO A 31 -4.94 6.35 11.15
CA PRO A 31 -6.27 6.48 11.75
C PRO A 31 -6.31 7.27 13.08
N ALA A 32 -5.25 8.01 13.43
CA ALA A 32 -5.09 8.52 14.80
C ALA A 32 -4.92 10.04 14.95
N VAL A 33 -5.25 10.84 13.93
CA VAL A 33 -5.26 12.31 14.04
C VAL A 33 -6.48 12.87 13.31
N ASP A 34 -7.65 12.73 13.92
CA ASP A 34 -8.91 13.17 13.29
C ASP A 34 -9.81 13.91 14.29
N GLN A 35 -9.24 14.89 15.01
CA GLN A 35 -10.05 15.74 15.88
C GLN A 35 -9.96 17.24 15.69
N ASN A 36 -8.95 17.83 15.06
CA ASN A 36 -9.00 19.27 14.76
C ASN A 36 -7.94 19.66 13.73
N GLU A 37 -8.32 19.73 12.45
CA GLU A 37 -7.97 20.83 11.54
C GLU A 37 -8.63 20.62 10.16
N ALA A 38 -9.41 21.63 9.76
CA ALA A 38 -10.03 21.81 8.45
C ALA A 38 -10.96 20.68 7.93
N ARG A 39 -12.10 20.49 8.60
CA ARG A 39 -13.31 20.06 7.88
C ARG A 39 -13.53 21.08 6.76
N VAL A 40 -13.31 20.67 5.52
CA VAL A 40 -13.85 21.37 4.36
C VAL A 40 -15.36 21.35 4.54
N ASN A 41 -15.92 22.44 5.05
CA ASN A 41 -17.36 22.64 5.13
C ASN A 41 -17.87 22.64 3.70
N TYR A 42 -18.29 21.49 3.22
CA TYR A 42 -19.20 21.41 2.07
C TYR A 42 -20.47 22.13 2.52
N GLY A 43 -20.59 23.39 2.15
CA GLY A 43 -21.81 24.15 2.36
C GLY A 43 -22.94 23.37 1.70
N ASN A 44 -23.95 23.01 2.47
CA ASN A 44 -25.11 22.30 1.94
C ASN A 44 -25.64 23.07 0.73
N VAL A 45 -25.57 22.45 -0.45
CA VAL A 45 -26.05 22.99 -1.73
C VAL A 45 -27.52 23.36 -1.64
N MET A 46 -28.23 22.78 -0.66
CA MET A 46 -29.61 23.09 -0.25
C MET A 46 -29.83 24.50 0.35
N TYR A 47 -28.79 25.22 0.74
CA TYR A 47 -28.90 26.60 1.25
C TYR A 47 -28.03 27.61 0.49
N ASP A 48 -27.41 27.19 -0.62
CA ASP A 48 -26.61 28.08 -1.45
C ASP A 48 -27.53 29.02 -2.27
N ARG A 49 -27.42 30.32 -2.02
CA ARG A 49 -28.18 31.38 -2.71
C ARG A 49 -27.89 31.46 -4.21
N ARG A 50 -26.79 30.85 -4.68
CA ARG A 50 -26.42 30.81 -6.10
C ARG A 50 -27.15 29.70 -6.87
N VAL A 51 -27.69 28.70 -6.18
CA VAL A 51 -28.37 27.57 -6.79
C VAL A 51 -29.87 27.87 -6.83
N VAL A 52 -30.33 28.37 -7.98
CA VAL A 52 -31.74 28.65 -8.22
C VAL A 52 -32.48 27.32 -8.39
N ARG A 53 -33.43 27.04 -7.48
CA ARG A 53 -34.26 25.83 -7.53
C ARG A 53 -35.65 26.19 -8.02
N GLY A 54 -35.95 25.83 -9.27
CA GLY A 54 -37.22 26.09 -9.93
C GLY A 54 -37.07 26.09 -11.46
N ASN A 55 -38.18 26.02 -12.18
CA ASN A 55 -38.20 26.13 -13.64
C ASN A 55 -37.85 27.57 -14.08
N THR A 56 -36.89 27.72 -14.99
CA THR A 56 -36.29 29.01 -15.42
C THR A 56 -37.12 29.81 -16.43
N TYR A 57 -38.40 29.48 -16.65
CA TYR A 57 -39.23 30.11 -17.67
C TYR A 57 -40.02 31.35 -17.22
N ALA A 58 -39.92 31.80 -15.95
CA ALA A 58 -40.80 32.84 -15.41
C ALA A 58 -40.09 33.97 -14.64
N GLN A 59 -38.89 34.38 -15.04
CA GLN A 59 -38.22 35.55 -14.46
C GLN A 59 -37.82 36.59 -15.51
N HIS A 60 -38.83 37.25 -16.09
CA HIS A 60 -38.71 38.64 -16.51
C HIS A 60 -40.06 39.34 -16.35
N ALA A 61 -40.28 39.96 -15.19
CA ALA A 61 -41.08 41.17 -15.02
C ALA A 61 -40.80 41.74 -13.63
N LEU A 62 -39.88 42.70 -13.54
CA LEU A 62 -39.88 43.63 -12.41
C LEU A 62 -40.89 44.74 -12.76
N PRO A 63 -41.92 45.00 -11.95
CA PRO A 63 -42.55 46.31 -11.93
C PRO A 63 -41.66 47.25 -11.13
N LEU A 64 -41.37 48.39 -11.75
CA LEU A 64 -40.75 49.54 -11.12
C LEU A 64 -41.67 50.03 -9.98
N THR A 65 -41.03 50.32 -8.86
CA THR A 65 -41.44 51.02 -7.64
C THR A 65 -42.79 51.76 -7.70
N ASP A 66 -43.65 51.51 -6.70
CA ASP A 66 -44.39 52.59 -6.03
C ASP A 66 -44.54 52.24 -4.54
N GLN A 67 -44.15 53.20 -3.70
CA GLN A 67 -44.23 53.12 -2.24
C GLN A 67 -45.71 53.15 -1.84
N LEU A 68 -46.16 52.21 -1.01
CA LEU A 68 -47.53 52.22 -0.49
C LEU A 68 -47.55 52.28 1.03
N ASP A 69 -48.26 53.29 1.52
CA ASP A 69 -48.46 53.65 2.92
C ASP A 69 -49.21 52.58 3.72
N THR A 70 -48.88 52.49 5.00
CA THR A 70 -49.35 51.48 5.95
C THR A 70 -50.85 51.53 6.27
N THR A 71 -51.59 52.52 5.75
CA THR A 71 -53.01 52.76 6.02
C THR A 71 -53.95 52.07 5.02
N ASP A 72 -53.47 51.69 3.82
CA ASP A 72 -54.31 51.05 2.80
C ASP A 72 -54.51 49.54 3.03
N LEU A 73 -53.61 48.90 3.78
CA LEU A 73 -53.71 47.48 4.16
C LEU A 73 -54.86 47.19 5.14
N GLN A 74 -55.30 48.19 5.93
CA GLN A 74 -56.43 48.03 6.86
C GLN A 74 -57.78 48.14 6.13
N ARG A 75 -57.91 49.07 5.18
CA ARG A 75 -59.13 49.23 4.34
C ARG A 75 -59.38 48.02 3.42
N VAL A 76 -58.32 47.42 2.88
CA VAL A 76 -58.42 46.20 2.06
C VAL A 76 -58.87 44.99 2.88
N ARG A 77 -58.50 44.90 4.17
CA ARG A 77 -58.94 43.81 5.07
C ARG A 77 -60.41 43.92 5.48
N GLU A 78 -60.93 45.13 5.68
CA GLU A 78 -62.35 45.35 5.98
C GLU A 78 -63.25 45.14 4.76
N ALA A 79 -62.81 45.55 3.56
CA ALA A 79 -63.52 45.30 2.31
C ALA A 79 -63.60 43.80 1.95
N ARG A 80 -62.60 43.00 2.35
CA ARG A 80 -62.58 41.54 2.15
C ARG A 80 -63.58 40.81 3.06
N ARG A 81 -63.86 41.32 4.27
CA ARG A 81 -64.88 40.75 5.17
C ARG A 81 -66.32 41.01 4.71
N LYS A 82 -66.60 42.11 4.01
CA LYS A 82 -67.93 42.38 3.42
C LYS A 82 -68.19 41.58 2.14
N ARG A 83 -67.19 41.37 1.27
CA ARG A 83 -67.34 40.60 0.02
C ARG A 83 -67.59 39.10 0.20
N VAL A 84 -67.24 38.52 1.35
CA VAL A 84 -67.48 37.09 1.62
C VAL A 84 -68.94 36.82 2.03
N LYS A 85 -69.68 37.81 2.54
CA LYS A 85 -71.11 37.66 2.85
C LYS A 85 -72.02 37.77 1.62
N ASP A 86 -71.65 38.59 0.63
CA ASP A 86 -72.46 38.78 -0.59
C ASP A 86 -72.19 37.75 -1.70
N ALA A 87 -71.14 36.95 -1.58
CA ALA A 87 -70.78 35.92 -2.57
C ALA A 87 -71.51 34.57 -2.39
N PHE A 88 -72.23 34.37 -1.27
CA PHE A 88 -72.83 33.07 -0.94
C PHE A 88 -74.31 32.92 -1.35
N LEU A 89 -74.96 33.96 -1.91
CA LEU A 89 -76.40 33.96 -2.19
C LEU A 89 -76.80 34.42 -3.60
N ARG A 90 -75.87 34.51 -4.55
CA ARG A 90 -76.22 34.74 -5.97
C ARG A 90 -75.46 33.79 -6.89
N THR A 91 -76.21 32.91 -7.54
CA THR A 91 -75.79 32.16 -8.73
C THR A 91 -75.35 33.17 -9.79
N ARG A 92 -74.06 33.13 -10.15
CA ARG A 92 -73.41 34.19 -10.93
C ARG A 92 -73.63 33.93 -12.42
N SER A 93 -74.16 34.91 -13.15
CA SER A 93 -74.05 34.97 -14.61
C SER A 93 -72.55 35.04 -14.99
N PRO A 94 -72.09 34.37 -16.05
CA PRO A 94 -70.69 34.43 -16.49
C PRO A 94 -70.23 35.86 -16.77
N ASP A 95 -68.95 36.14 -16.55
CA ASP A 95 -68.37 37.47 -16.77
C ASP A 95 -68.27 37.79 -18.29
N PRO A 96 -68.47 39.07 -18.70
CA PRO A 96 -68.43 39.47 -20.11
C PRO A 96 -67.05 39.28 -20.73
N VAL A 97 -67.02 38.78 -21.98
CA VAL A 97 -65.79 38.62 -22.78
C VAL A 97 -65.14 39.98 -23.06
N GLU A 98 -63.80 40.03 -22.98
CA GLU A 98 -63.01 41.25 -23.16
C GLU A 98 -63.39 42.02 -24.43
N GLY A 99 -63.68 43.32 -24.28
CA GLY A 99 -64.11 44.20 -25.37
C GLY A 99 -65.62 44.32 -25.57
N ARG A 100 -66.46 43.58 -24.81
CA ARG A 100 -67.93 43.73 -24.83
C ARG A 100 -68.48 44.09 -23.45
N ARG A 101 -69.49 44.96 -23.40
CA ARG A 101 -70.21 45.31 -22.17
C ARG A 101 -71.56 44.61 -22.16
N HIS A 102 -71.92 43.96 -21.06
CA HIS A 102 -73.29 43.48 -20.89
C HIS A 102 -74.24 44.66 -20.72
N ALA A 103 -75.38 44.64 -21.42
CA ALA A 103 -76.48 45.57 -21.23
C ALA A 103 -77.64 44.83 -20.56
N THR A 104 -78.21 45.44 -19.52
CA THR A 104 -79.42 44.96 -18.86
C THR A 104 -80.62 45.22 -19.77
N ILE A 105 -81.26 44.15 -20.22
CA ILE A 105 -82.52 44.20 -20.98
C ILE A 105 -83.66 44.16 -19.95
N GLN A 106 -84.71 44.96 -20.14
CA GLN A 106 -85.94 44.86 -19.35
C GLN A 106 -86.60 43.51 -19.62
N THR A 107 -86.37 42.54 -18.73
CA THR A 107 -87.03 41.23 -18.72
C THR A 107 -88.18 41.18 -17.72
N GLU A 108 -88.64 42.33 -17.25
CA GLU A 108 -89.83 42.46 -16.41
C GLU A 108 -91.07 42.26 -17.30
N LEU A 109 -92.05 41.53 -16.81
CA LEU A 109 -93.27 41.18 -17.54
C LEU A 109 -94.12 42.45 -17.74
N TYR A 110 -93.91 43.17 -18.84
CA TYR A 110 -94.71 44.33 -19.24
C TYR A 110 -95.91 43.84 -20.05
N LEU A 111 -97.07 43.73 -19.42
CA LEU A 111 -98.33 43.37 -20.07
C LEU A 111 -99.13 44.65 -20.38
N GLU A 112 -99.32 44.92 -21.67
CA GLU A 112 -100.20 45.97 -22.17
C GLU A 112 -101.57 45.33 -22.45
N GLU A 113 -102.61 45.68 -21.70
CA GLU A 113 -103.96 45.16 -21.92
C GLU A 113 -104.58 45.81 -23.17
N LEU A 114 -104.66 45.04 -24.27
CA LEU A 114 -105.34 45.45 -25.49
C LEU A 114 -106.86 45.25 -25.35
N SER A 115 -107.59 46.30 -24.98
CA SER A 115 -109.06 46.27 -24.87
C SER A 115 -109.74 46.58 -26.21
N ASN A 116 -109.72 45.65 -27.16
CA ASN A 116 -110.55 45.72 -28.37
C ASN A 116 -111.46 44.47 -28.42
N TRP A 117 -112.75 44.67 -28.13
CA TRP A 117 -113.77 43.63 -28.30
C TRP A 117 -114.02 43.43 -29.80
N ILE A 118 -113.95 42.17 -30.25
CA ILE A 118 -114.30 41.79 -31.63
C ILE A 118 -115.71 41.20 -31.57
N ASP A 119 -116.65 41.77 -32.32
CA ASP A 119 -118.04 41.28 -32.38
C ASP A 119 -118.09 39.91 -33.08
N GLU A 120 -118.64 38.90 -32.39
CA GLU A 120 -118.84 37.56 -32.93
C GLU A 120 -120.19 37.47 -33.66
N ALA A 121 -120.15 37.39 -34.99
CA ALA A 121 -121.33 37.05 -35.80
C ALA A 121 -121.44 35.52 -35.93
N SER A 122 -122.57 34.94 -35.47
CA SER A 122 -122.83 33.51 -35.66
C SER A 122 -123.23 33.22 -37.10
N VAL A 123 -122.52 32.29 -37.74
CA VAL A 123 -122.85 31.75 -39.06
C VAL A 123 -123.11 30.25 -38.88
N GLU A 124 -124.35 29.84 -39.08
CA GLU A 124 -124.73 28.43 -39.04
C GLU A 124 -124.56 27.81 -40.42
N CYS A 125 -123.66 26.83 -40.54
CA CYS A 125 -123.41 26.08 -41.78
C CYS A 125 -124.14 24.73 -41.75
N GLN A 126 -124.93 24.47 -42.80
CA GLN A 126 -125.57 23.19 -43.09
C GLN A 126 -124.51 22.09 -43.26
N THR A 127 -124.55 21.09 -42.39
CA THR A 127 -123.61 19.96 -42.36
C THR A 127 -124.05 18.86 -43.31
N ASN A 128 -123.31 18.66 -44.41
CA ASN A 128 -123.38 17.42 -45.18
C ASN A 128 -122.59 16.31 -44.46
N ALA A 129 -123.08 15.07 -44.56
CA ALA A 129 -122.44 13.90 -43.97
C ALA A 129 -121.07 13.62 -44.62
N PHE A 130 -120.02 13.56 -43.80
CA PHE A 130 -118.65 13.26 -44.22
C PHE A 130 -118.56 11.89 -44.90
N THR A 131 -118.01 11.84 -46.12
CA THR A 131 -117.56 10.60 -46.76
C THR A 131 -116.04 10.57 -46.67
N ASP A 132 -115.46 9.47 -46.19
CA ASP A 132 -114.00 9.30 -46.04
C ASP A 132 -113.27 9.43 -47.38
N THR A 133 -112.44 10.47 -47.51
CA THR A 133 -111.45 10.58 -48.58
C THR A 133 -110.11 10.02 -48.09
N PRO A 134 -109.34 9.31 -48.93
CA PRO A 134 -108.02 8.83 -48.52
C PRO A 134 -107.08 10.01 -48.25
N ALA A 135 -106.20 9.86 -47.26
CA ALA A 135 -105.23 10.89 -46.89
C ALA A 135 -104.33 11.26 -48.08
N THR A 136 -104.20 12.55 -48.36
CA THR A 136 -103.36 13.09 -49.42
C THR A 136 -101.89 12.67 -49.19
N PRO A 137 -101.18 12.14 -50.20
CA PRO A 137 -99.80 11.71 -50.03
C PRO A 137 -98.88 12.88 -49.67
N LEU A 138 -97.95 12.65 -48.75
CA LEU A 138 -96.95 13.63 -48.31
C LEU A 138 -96.03 14.01 -49.48
N PHE A 139 -95.95 15.30 -49.80
CA PHE A 139 -95.03 15.83 -50.80
C PHE A 139 -93.60 15.89 -50.23
N VAL A 140 -92.70 15.06 -50.78
CA VAL A 140 -91.26 15.11 -50.48
C VAL A 140 -90.55 15.83 -51.64
N PRO A 141 -89.98 17.03 -51.43
CA PRO A 141 -89.25 17.74 -52.48
C PRO A 141 -88.03 16.94 -52.94
N ALA A 142 -87.75 16.94 -54.25
CA ALA A 142 -86.52 16.39 -54.77
C ALA A 142 -85.32 17.20 -54.24
N LYS A 143 -84.27 16.52 -53.75
CA LYS A 143 -83.04 17.17 -53.33
C LYS A 143 -82.46 17.94 -54.52
N SER A 144 -82.32 19.26 -54.39
CA SER A 144 -81.69 20.12 -55.40
C SER A 144 -80.30 20.51 -54.91
N GLY A 145 -79.27 19.88 -55.46
CA GLY A 145 -77.86 20.04 -55.13
C GLY A 145 -77.04 18.89 -55.73
N LYS A 146 -75.76 19.13 -56.06
CA LYS A 146 -74.84 18.06 -56.47
C LYS A 146 -74.00 17.68 -55.26
N ASP A 147 -74.18 16.46 -54.77
CA ASP A 147 -73.34 15.91 -53.71
C ASP A 147 -71.96 15.58 -54.30
N ALA A 148 -70.89 16.09 -53.69
CA ALA A 148 -69.51 15.81 -54.08
C ALA A 148 -68.73 15.36 -52.83
N ALA A 149 -68.01 14.25 -52.95
CA ALA A 149 -67.08 13.77 -51.94
C ALA A 149 -65.66 13.92 -52.48
N THR A 150 -64.78 14.50 -51.68
CA THR A 150 -63.34 14.56 -51.94
C THR A 150 -62.65 13.73 -50.87
N GLN A 151 -61.97 12.67 -51.28
CA GLN A 151 -61.17 11.80 -50.43
C GLN A 151 -59.74 11.80 -50.97
N ILE A 152 -58.76 11.88 -50.08
CA ILE A 152 -57.35 11.71 -50.44
C ILE A 152 -57.01 10.24 -50.31
N GLU A 153 -56.48 9.65 -51.37
CA GLU A 153 -56.13 8.22 -51.42
C GLU A 153 -54.74 7.97 -50.84
N GLU A 154 -54.47 6.73 -50.44
CA GLU A 154 -53.15 6.33 -49.92
C GLU A 154 -52.06 6.61 -50.96
N GLY A 155 -51.08 7.45 -50.58
CA GLY A 155 -49.94 7.82 -51.42
C GLY A 155 -50.09 9.12 -52.23
N GLU A 156 -51.27 9.76 -52.26
CA GLU A 156 -51.49 10.99 -53.03
C GLU A 156 -50.72 12.21 -52.49
N LEU A 157 -50.41 12.23 -51.18
CA LEU A 157 -49.66 13.28 -50.49
C LEU A 157 -48.21 12.90 -50.15
N PHE A 158 -47.73 11.74 -50.61
CA PHE A 158 -46.40 11.25 -50.23
C PHE A 158 -45.29 12.04 -50.93
N ASP A 159 -44.42 12.68 -50.14
CA ASP A 159 -43.20 13.33 -50.62
C ASP A 159 -41.96 12.55 -50.16
N PHE A 160 -41.32 11.87 -51.10
CA PHE A 160 -40.15 11.03 -50.81
C PHE A 160 -39.00 11.83 -50.17
N ASP A 161 -38.73 13.05 -50.61
CA ASP A 161 -37.57 13.82 -50.16
C ASP A 161 -37.74 14.34 -48.73
N MET A 162 -38.99 14.48 -48.27
CA MET A 162 -39.30 14.77 -46.87
C MET A 162 -39.26 13.51 -46.01
N GLU A 163 -39.90 12.43 -46.47
CA GLU A 163 -40.08 11.21 -45.66
C GLU A 163 -38.80 10.37 -45.53
N VAL A 164 -37.89 10.42 -46.52
CA VAL A 164 -36.62 9.68 -46.47
C VAL A 164 -35.57 10.36 -45.59
N ARG A 165 -35.73 11.66 -45.32
CA ARG A 165 -34.73 12.48 -44.62
C ARG A 165 -34.39 11.95 -43.22
N PRO A 166 -35.35 11.59 -42.35
CA PRO A 166 -35.05 11.02 -41.04
C PRO A 166 -34.37 9.65 -41.14
N LEU A 167 -34.71 8.86 -42.16
CA LEU A 167 -34.11 7.54 -42.37
C LEU A 167 -32.64 7.67 -42.76
N VAL A 168 -32.32 8.56 -43.70
CA VAL A 168 -30.94 8.81 -44.14
C VAL A 168 -30.13 9.43 -43.01
N GLU A 169 -30.69 10.37 -42.25
CA GLU A 169 -30.01 10.98 -41.10
C GLU A 169 -29.62 9.93 -40.05
N VAL A 170 -30.53 9.01 -39.72
CA VAL A 170 -30.24 7.93 -38.76
C VAL A 170 -29.22 6.94 -39.33
N LEU A 171 -29.30 6.59 -40.62
CA LEU A 171 -28.34 5.68 -41.25
C LEU A 171 -26.94 6.27 -41.30
N VAL A 172 -26.80 7.52 -41.73
CA VAL A 172 -25.52 8.22 -41.79
C VAL A 172 -24.98 8.45 -40.38
N GLY A 173 -25.82 8.86 -39.43
CA GLY A 173 -25.43 9.02 -38.03
C GLY A 173 -24.88 7.74 -37.44
N LYS A 174 -25.63 6.63 -37.55
CA LYS A 174 -25.19 5.33 -37.02
C LYS A 174 -23.94 4.79 -37.69
N THR A 175 -23.80 4.95 -39.00
CA THR A 175 -22.61 4.46 -39.71
C THR A 175 -21.36 5.24 -39.32
N VAL A 176 -21.45 6.56 -39.16
CA VAL A 176 -20.34 7.40 -38.71
C VAL A 176 -20.00 7.12 -37.24
N GLU A 177 -21.01 7.03 -36.37
CA GLU A 177 -20.81 6.70 -34.95
C GLU A 177 -20.15 5.33 -34.78
N GLN A 178 -20.62 4.31 -35.51
CA GLN A 178 -20.02 2.99 -35.47
C GLN A 178 -18.58 3.01 -35.98
N ALA A 179 -18.32 3.63 -37.13
CA ALA A 179 -16.95 3.73 -37.67
C ALA A 179 -16.01 4.48 -36.72
N GLN A 180 -16.49 5.53 -36.05
CA GLN A 180 -15.69 6.26 -35.07
C GLN A 180 -15.34 5.40 -33.85
N LEU A 181 -16.29 4.62 -33.34
CA LEU A 181 -16.04 3.71 -32.21
C LEU A 181 -15.04 2.60 -32.57
N GLU A 182 -15.17 2.02 -33.76
CA GLU A 182 -14.25 0.98 -34.26
C GLU A 182 -12.82 1.51 -34.37
N VAL A 183 -12.63 2.70 -34.98
CA VAL A 183 -11.30 3.32 -35.10
C VAL A 183 -10.70 3.64 -33.74
N MET A 184 -11.49 4.16 -32.80
CA MET A 184 -11.02 4.43 -31.44
C MET A 184 -10.58 3.14 -30.73
N GLU A 185 -11.36 2.06 -30.84
CA GLU A 185 -10.99 0.77 -30.26
C GLU A 185 -9.70 0.21 -30.86
N GLU A 186 -9.52 0.31 -32.18
CA GLU A 186 -8.30 -0.12 -32.87
C GLU A 186 -7.06 0.64 -32.39
N GLU A 187 -7.16 1.97 -32.24
CA GLU A 187 -6.07 2.82 -31.74
C GLU A 187 -5.72 2.50 -30.27
N GLU A 188 -6.72 2.27 -29.43
CA GLU A 188 -6.53 1.85 -28.03
C GLU A 188 -5.84 0.48 -27.95
N LEU A 189 -6.30 -0.50 -28.73
CA LEU A 189 -5.69 -1.83 -28.81
C LEU A 189 -4.26 -1.76 -29.33
N ALA A 190 -3.97 -0.93 -30.34
CA ALA A 190 -2.63 -0.72 -30.84
C ALA A 190 -1.70 -0.12 -29.77
N SER A 191 -2.19 0.89 -29.04
CA SER A 191 -1.46 1.54 -27.95
C SER A 191 -1.14 0.56 -26.81
N LEU A 192 -2.12 -0.25 -26.39
CA LEU A 192 -1.92 -1.28 -25.37
C LEU A 192 -0.91 -2.35 -25.81
N ARG A 193 -0.99 -2.81 -27.06
CA ARG A 193 -0.04 -3.78 -27.62
C ARG A 193 1.38 -3.21 -27.65
N ALA A 194 1.55 -1.96 -28.08
CA ALA A 194 2.85 -1.30 -28.08
C ALA A 194 3.43 -1.18 -26.67
N GLN A 195 2.61 -0.79 -25.69
CA GLN A 195 3.03 -0.71 -24.29
C GLN A 195 3.42 -2.09 -23.73
N GLN A 196 2.64 -3.13 -24.00
CA GLN A 196 2.95 -4.50 -23.59
C GLN A 196 4.27 -4.97 -24.20
N GLN A 197 4.48 -4.75 -25.50
CA GLN A 197 5.73 -5.12 -26.17
C GLN A 197 6.94 -4.40 -25.56
N ALA A 198 6.85 -3.10 -25.32
CA ALA A 198 7.91 -2.33 -24.67
C ALA A 198 8.22 -2.86 -23.26
N PHE A 199 7.17 -3.17 -22.47
CA PHE A 199 7.35 -3.76 -21.14
C PHE A 199 8.02 -5.14 -21.20
N HIS A 200 7.59 -6.00 -22.13
CA HIS A 200 8.20 -7.32 -22.32
C HIS A 200 9.66 -7.22 -22.74
N GLN A 201 10.01 -6.29 -23.63
CA GLN A 201 11.39 -6.05 -24.03
C GLN A 201 12.24 -5.60 -22.85
N LEU A 202 11.78 -4.62 -22.08
CA LEU A 202 12.48 -4.15 -20.89
C LEU A 202 12.67 -5.27 -19.86
N ARG A 203 11.60 -6.02 -19.55
CA ARG A 203 11.65 -7.16 -18.63
C ARG A 203 12.65 -8.21 -19.08
N ASN A 204 12.71 -8.51 -20.38
CA ASN A 204 13.66 -9.48 -20.92
C ASN A 204 15.10 -8.99 -20.77
N ILE A 205 15.37 -7.70 -21.01
CA ILE A 205 16.68 -7.09 -20.81
C ILE A 205 17.09 -7.15 -19.33
N GLU A 206 16.19 -6.76 -18.42
CA GLU A 206 16.42 -6.83 -16.97
C GLU A 206 16.71 -8.26 -16.51
N LEU A 207 15.95 -9.24 -17.01
CA LEU A 207 16.14 -10.65 -16.67
C LEU A 207 17.52 -11.15 -17.11
N MET A 208 17.95 -10.81 -18.32
CA MET A 208 19.30 -11.15 -18.81
C MET A 208 20.40 -10.48 -17.96
N GLU A 209 20.20 -9.23 -17.54
CA GLU A 209 21.16 -8.54 -16.67
C GLU A 209 21.26 -9.17 -15.28
N VAL A 210 20.12 -9.53 -14.68
CA VAL A 210 20.07 -10.23 -13.39
C VAL A 210 20.81 -11.56 -13.48
N GLN A 211 20.57 -12.37 -14.51
CA GLN A 211 21.28 -13.64 -14.72
C GLN A 211 22.80 -13.44 -14.81
N ARG A 212 23.24 -12.43 -15.58
CA ARG A 212 24.67 -12.09 -15.69
C ARG A 212 25.27 -11.72 -14.33
N LEU A 213 24.56 -10.94 -13.52
CA LEU A 213 25.03 -10.54 -12.19
C LEU A 213 25.04 -11.71 -11.20
N GLU A 214 24.04 -12.59 -11.25
CA GLU A 214 23.97 -13.80 -10.42
C GLU A 214 25.14 -14.74 -10.71
N GLU A 215 25.48 -14.96 -11.98
CA GLU A 215 26.64 -15.78 -12.35
C GLU A 215 27.95 -15.17 -11.86
N GLN A 216 28.12 -13.84 -11.97
CA GLN A 216 29.30 -13.16 -11.44
C GLN A 216 29.38 -13.29 -9.92
N GLN A 217 28.26 -13.13 -9.22
CA GLN A 217 28.18 -13.29 -7.76
C GLN A 217 28.50 -14.73 -7.35
N ARG A 218 28.00 -15.72 -8.10
CA ARG A 218 28.31 -17.12 -7.88
C ARG A 218 29.81 -17.39 -7.96
N ARG A 219 30.48 -16.92 -9.02
CA ARG A 219 31.95 -17.06 -9.17
C ARG A 219 32.71 -16.42 -8.00
N ARG A 220 32.36 -15.17 -7.66
CA ARG A 220 32.98 -14.45 -6.52
C ARG A 220 32.76 -15.17 -5.19
N ARG A 221 31.57 -15.73 -4.97
CA ARG A 221 31.26 -16.51 -3.77
C ARG A 221 32.11 -17.78 -3.70
N GLU A 222 32.19 -18.53 -4.80
CA GLU A 222 33.01 -19.74 -4.88
C GLU A 222 34.50 -19.44 -4.62
N GLU A 223 35.04 -18.36 -5.20
CA GLU A 223 36.41 -17.90 -4.94
C GLU A 223 36.61 -17.49 -3.48
N LYS A 224 35.68 -16.71 -2.91
CA LYS A 224 35.72 -16.29 -1.50
C LYS A 224 35.70 -17.50 -0.56
N GLU A 225 34.86 -18.50 -0.85
CA GLU A 225 34.80 -19.72 -0.05
C GLU A 225 36.07 -20.55 -0.14
N ARG A 226 36.70 -20.63 -1.32
CA ARG A 226 38.02 -21.27 -1.47
C ARG A 226 39.08 -20.56 -0.63
N CYS A 227 39.16 -19.24 -0.73
CA CYS A 227 40.10 -18.43 0.04
C CYS A 227 39.89 -18.60 1.56
N ILE A 228 38.64 -18.58 2.04
CA ILE A 228 38.32 -18.82 3.45
C ILE A 228 38.76 -20.22 3.89
N ARG A 229 38.55 -21.24 3.05
CA ARG A 229 38.95 -22.62 3.36
C ARG A 229 40.46 -22.76 3.48
N GLU A 230 41.20 -22.20 2.54
CA GLU A 230 42.66 -22.20 2.56
C GLU A 230 43.19 -21.46 3.78
N HIS A 231 42.67 -20.27 4.06
CA HIS A 231 43.09 -19.48 5.22
C HIS A 231 42.80 -20.17 6.55
N ARG A 232 41.66 -20.87 6.67
CA ARG A 232 41.36 -21.69 7.86
C ARG A 232 42.39 -22.80 8.07
N ILE A 233 42.84 -23.45 7.00
CA ILE A 233 43.88 -24.49 7.08
C ILE A 233 45.21 -23.87 7.53
N VAL A 234 45.58 -22.71 6.99
CA VAL A 234 46.79 -21.98 7.38
C VAL A 234 46.74 -21.62 8.86
N ILE A 235 45.66 -20.98 9.33
CA ILE A 235 45.50 -20.62 10.76
C ILE A 235 45.58 -21.86 11.66
N ALA A 236 44.97 -22.99 11.27
CA ALA A 236 45.01 -24.21 12.07
C ALA A 236 46.46 -24.73 12.22
N LYS A 237 47.22 -24.73 11.12
CA LYS A 237 48.64 -25.12 11.13
C LYS A 237 49.48 -24.13 11.95
N GLU A 238 49.25 -22.83 11.79
CA GLU A 238 49.96 -21.80 12.58
C GLU A 238 49.75 -22.01 14.08
N LYS A 239 48.51 -22.26 14.52
CA LYS A 239 48.21 -22.58 15.92
C LYS A 239 48.95 -23.83 16.40
N GLU A 240 48.89 -24.92 15.64
CA GLU A 240 49.59 -26.16 15.97
C GLU A 240 51.12 -25.93 16.09
N THR A 241 51.69 -25.17 15.16
CA THR A 241 53.12 -24.83 15.22
C THR A 241 53.46 -23.93 16.40
N ALA A 242 52.62 -22.94 16.72
CA ALA A 242 52.80 -22.05 17.86
C ALA A 242 52.75 -22.82 19.18
N GLU A 243 51.80 -23.75 19.34
CA GLU A 243 51.71 -24.63 20.51
C GLU A 243 52.95 -25.52 20.65
N LYS A 244 53.43 -26.12 19.56
CA LYS A 244 54.65 -26.93 19.56
C LYS A 244 55.88 -26.10 19.96
N VAL A 245 56.00 -24.89 19.43
CA VAL A 245 57.10 -23.98 19.78
C VAL A 245 57.01 -23.54 21.24
N ALA A 246 55.82 -23.21 21.73
CA ALA A 246 55.59 -22.84 23.13
C ALA A 246 55.90 -24.00 24.09
N ALA A 247 55.45 -25.22 23.78
CA ALA A 247 55.75 -26.41 24.57
C ALA A 247 57.26 -26.72 24.60
N ARG A 248 57.94 -26.57 23.47
CA ARG A 248 59.41 -26.71 23.40
C ARG A 248 60.11 -25.66 24.26
N ALA A 249 59.72 -24.39 24.14
CA ALA A 249 60.30 -23.30 24.92
C ALA A 249 60.08 -23.53 26.43
N PHE A 250 58.87 -23.93 26.82
CA PHE A 250 58.52 -24.26 28.20
C PHE A 250 59.35 -25.45 28.73
N ALA A 251 59.48 -26.52 27.95
CA ALA A 251 60.29 -27.66 28.34
C ALA A 251 61.77 -27.28 28.50
N GLN A 252 62.31 -26.43 27.62
CA GLN A 252 63.68 -25.94 27.72
C GLN A 252 63.90 -25.10 28.98
N SER A 253 63.01 -24.15 29.29
CA SER A 253 63.12 -23.35 30.52
C SER A 253 62.91 -24.20 31.78
N TYR A 254 62.00 -25.17 31.74
CA TYR A 254 61.77 -26.04 32.88
C TYR A 254 62.98 -26.97 33.14
N LEU A 255 63.56 -27.55 32.07
CA LEU A 255 64.74 -28.40 32.19
C LEU A 255 65.99 -27.61 32.60
N SER A 256 66.14 -26.36 32.15
CA SER A 256 67.27 -25.53 32.58
C SER A 256 67.28 -25.25 34.07
N ASP A 257 66.09 -25.19 34.69
CA ASP A 257 65.96 -24.93 36.13
C ASP A 257 65.97 -26.24 36.94
N LEU A 258 65.38 -27.30 36.41
CA LEU A 258 65.32 -28.61 37.05
C LEU A 258 66.69 -29.28 37.12
N LEU A 259 67.49 -29.23 36.05
CA LEU A 259 68.79 -29.92 36.00
C LEU A 259 69.73 -29.48 37.12
N PRO A 260 69.99 -28.17 37.35
CA PRO A 260 70.79 -27.72 38.48
C PRO A 260 70.17 -28.10 39.83
N SER A 261 68.84 -27.98 39.99
CA SER A 261 68.17 -28.31 41.25
C SER A 261 68.31 -29.80 41.61
N VAL A 262 68.09 -30.69 40.65
CA VAL A 262 68.29 -32.15 40.84
C VAL A 262 69.76 -32.45 41.07
N TYR A 263 70.68 -31.83 40.32
CA TYR A 263 72.10 -32.04 40.51
C TYR A 263 72.57 -31.62 41.91
N SER A 264 72.16 -30.44 42.39
CA SER A 264 72.43 -29.98 43.75
C SER A 264 71.81 -30.92 44.79
N SER A 265 70.56 -31.35 44.62
CA SER A 265 69.91 -32.29 45.55
C SER A 265 70.62 -33.65 45.59
N LEU A 266 71.06 -34.18 44.45
CA LEU A 266 71.78 -35.45 44.38
C LEU A 266 73.20 -35.33 44.97
N GLN A 267 73.83 -34.15 44.81
CA GLN A 267 75.10 -33.81 45.44
C GLN A 267 74.97 -33.67 46.97
N GLU A 268 73.94 -32.98 47.45
CA GLU A 268 73.64 -32.84 48.89
C GLU A 268 73.32 -34.19 49.54
N ASN A 269 72.60 -35.07 48.85
CA ASN A 269 72.33 -36.44 49.29
C ASN A 269 73.55 -37.37 49.17
N GLY A 270 74.70 -36.84 48.70
CA GLY A 270 75.97 -37.55 48.66
C GLY A 270 76.04 -38.66 47.63
N PHE A 271 75.22 -38.68 46.57
CA PHE A 271 75.30 -39.71 45.52
C PHE A 271 76.47 -39.50 44.56
N PHE A 272 76.93 -38.25 44.42
CA PHE A 272 78.15 -37.93 43.70
C PHE A 272 79.33 -38.01 44.67
N TYR A 273 80.22 -38.98 44.45
CA TYR A 273 81.46 -39.15 45.20
C TYR A 273 82.65 -38.80 44.31
N ASP A 274 83.73 -38.28 44.88
CA ASP A 274 84.99 -38.24 44.17
C ASP A 274 85.51 -39.68 44.01
N PRO A 275 85.72 -40.18 42.77
CA PRO A 275 86.27 -41.52 42.55
C PRO A 275 87.61 -41.70 43.27
N VAL A 276 88.42 -40.64 43.40
CA VAL A 276 89.70 -40.68 44.11
C VAL A 276 89.48 -40.87 45.61
N GLU A 277 88.60 -40.10 46.24
CA GLU A 277 88.30 -40.27 47.67
C GLU A 277 87.76 -41.67 47.97
N ARG A 278 86.88 -42.20 47.12
CA ARG A 278 86.33 -43.55 47.29
C ARG A 278 87.37 -44.64 47.08
N GLU A 279 88.27 -44.49 46.10
CA GLU A 279 89.39 -45.42 45.90
C GLU A 279 90.37 -45.38 47.08
N LEU A 280 90.64 -44.20 47.65
CA LEU A 280 91.44 -44.06 48.86
C LEU A 280 90.79 -44.78 50.04
N GLU A 281 89.49 -44.59 50.25
CA GLU A 281 88.75 -45.21 51.35
C GLU A 281 88.59 -46.73 51.21
N THR A 282 88.31 -47.21 49.99
CA THR A 282 87.95 -48.62 49.76
C THR A 282 89.13 -49.51 49.43
N VAL A 283 90.18 -48.98 48.78
CA VAL A 283 91.33 -49.75 48.34
C VAL A 283 92.55 -49.36 49.17
N LEU A 284 92.98 -48.09 49.13
CA LEU A 284 94.25 -47.67 49.71
C LEU A 284 94.30 -47.89 51.24
N PHE A 285 93.32 -47.36 52.00
CA PHE A 285 93.34 -47.45 53.45
C PHE A 285 93.33 -48.90 53.95
N PRO A 286 92.49 -49.82 53.42
CA PRO A 286 92.58 -51.24 53.78
C PRO A 286 93.91 -51.88 53.42
N THR A 287 94.45 -51.65 52.21
CA THR A 287 95.78 -52.19 51.86
C THR A 287 96.88 -51.66 52.77
N LEU A 288 96.93 -50.34 53.01
CA LEU A 288 97.91 -49.72 53.90
C LEU A 288 97.81 -50.28 55.32
N MET A 289 96.58 -50.38 55.87
CA MET A 289 96.36 -50.95 57.19
C MET A 289 96.78 -52.43 57.25
N SER A 290 96.54 -53.21 56.19
CA SER A 290 96.97 -54.61 56.12
C SER A 290 98.49 -54.76 55.95
N GLU A 291 99.15 -53.87 55.21
CA GLU A 291 100.61 -53.87 55.07
C GLU A 291 101.29 -53.47 56.38
N VAL A 292 100.73 -52.47 57.08
CA VAL A 292 101.19 -52.07 58.42
C VAL A 292 101.00 -53.21 59.41
N SER A 293 99.84 -53.90 59.41
CA SER A 293 99.64 -55.05 60.29
C SER A 293 100.62 -56.18 59.97
N ASN A 294 100.87 -56.49 58.71
CA ASN A 294 101.85 -57.50 58.29
C ASN A 294 103.28 -57.13 58.71
N CYS A 295 103.66 -55.86 58.59
CA CYS A 295 104.96 -55.37 59.07
C CYS A 295 105.09 -55.51 60.60
N LEU A 296 104.05 -55.18 61.36
CA LEU A 296 104.03 -55.36 62.81
C LEU A 296 104.08 -56.84 63.19
N GLU A 297 103.35 -57.70 62.50
CA GLU A 297 103.40 -59.15 62.69
C GLU A 297 104.78 -59.72 62.38
N ASN A 298 105.39 -59.33 61.26
CA ASN A 298 106.76 -59.71 60.92
C ASN A 298 107.77 -59.24 61.99
N HIS A 299 107.60 -58.02 62.52
CA HIS A 299 108.42 -57.52 63.63
C HIS A 299 108.21 -58.34 64.91
N CYS A 300 106.97 -58.72 65.23
CA CYS A 300 106.67 -59.60 66.36
C CYS A 300 107.31 -60.98 66.17
N VAL A 301 107.13 -61.62 65.01
CA VAL A 301 107.74 -62.93 64.70
C VAL A 301 109.25 -62.84 64.75
N ALA A 302 109.87 -61.85 64.13
CA ALA A 302 111.32 -61.65 64.19
C ALA A 302 111.82 -61.53 65.64
N ARG A 303 111.10 -60.77 66.47
CA ARG A 303 111.40 -60.65 67.90
C ARG A 303 111.22 -61.98 68.64
N THR A 304 110.14 -62.73 68.38
CA THR A 304 109.93 -64.06 68.98
C THR A 304 111.00 -65.06 68.56
N THR A 305 111.42 -65.06 67.29
CA THR A 305 112.50 -65.92 66.81
C THR A 305 113.85 -65.53 67.41
N LEU A 306 114.13 -64.24 67.60
CA LEU A 306 115.31 -63.79 68.33
C LEU A 306 115.27 -64.26 69.80
N ASP A 307 114.13 -64.12 70.46
CA ASP A 307 113.94 -64.60 71.83
C ASP A 307 114.12 -66.13 71.92
N MET A 308 113.62 -66.90 70.94
CA MET A 308 113.84 -68.35 70.85
C MET A 308 115.30 -68.71 70.60
N ILE A 309 116.00 -68.02 69.70
CA ILE A 309 117.44 -68.24 69.46
C ILE A 309 118.24 -67.94 70.73
N ILE A 310 117.89 -66.87 71.46
CA ILE A 310 118.51 -66.56 72.75
C ILE A 310 118.26 -67.68 73.76
N GLN A 311 117.04 -68.22 73.83
CA GLN A 311 116.73 -69.38 74.68
C GLN A 311 117.51 -70.65 74.27
N ASP A 312 117.58 -70.98 72.98
CA ASP A 312 118.33 -72.14 72.48
C ASP A 312 119.84 -72.03 72.77
N VAL A 313 120.42 -70.82 72.65
CA VAL A 313 121.83 -70.56 73.00
C VAL A 313 122.06 -70.76 74.50
N ILE A 314 121.13 -70.31 75.36
CA ILE A 314 121.19 -70.54 76.81
C ILE A 314 121.06 -72.04 77.13
N ASP A 315 120.14 -72.76 76.47
CA ASP A 315 119.96 -74.21 76.66
C ASP A 315 121.14 -75.04 76.17
N LEU A 316 121.81 -74.63 75.08
CA LEU A 316 123.06 -75.25 74.63
C LEU A 316 124.20 -75.01 75.60
N GLN A 317 124.29 -73.83 76.22
CA GLN A 317 125.24 -73.56 77.29
C GLN A 317 124.95 -74.42 78.53
N LEU A 318 123.68 -74.56 78.93
CA LEU A 318 123.28 -75.43 80.04
C LEU A 318 123.55 -76.92 79.76
N LYS A 319 123.30 -77.41 78.53
CA LYS A 319 123.62 -78.80 78.13
C LYS A 319 125.13 -79.05 78.05
N ALA A 320 125.92 -78.05 77.66
CA ALA A 320 127.38 -78.13 77.68
C ALA A 320 127.91 -78.23 79.12
N GLU A 321 127.30 -77.53 80.08
CA GLU A 321 127.66 -77.65 81.49
C GLU A 321 127.25 -79.01 82.09
N VAL A 322 126.05 -79.53 81.78
CA VAL A 322 125.60 -80.86 82.29
C VAL A 322 126.42 -82.02 81.71
N ASN A 323 126.89 -81.95 80.46
CA ASN A 323 127.74 -82.99 79.87
C ASN A 323 129.16 -83.03 80.46
N THR A 324 129.60 -81.99 81.17
CA THR A 324 130.89 -81.99 81.88
C THR A 324 130.83 -82.64 83.27
N GLU A 325 129.65 -82.89 83.83
CA GLU A 325 129.48 -83.59 85.10
C GLU A 325 129.20 -85.11 84.95
N GLY A 326 128.90 -85.60 83.74
CA GLY A 326 128.59 -87.01 83.47
C GLY A 326 129.77 -87.93 83.11
N ASN A 327 131.01 -87.41 83.02
CA ASN A 327 132.19 -88.17 82.56
C ASN A 327 133.36 -88.17 83.57
N LYS A 328 133.01 -88.31 84.86
CA LYS A 328 133.91 -88.73 85.95
C LYS A 328 133.23 -89.81 86.79
N ASN A 329 133.21 -91.04 86.27
CA ASN A 329 133.22 -92.30 87.01
C ASN A 329 134.08 -93.29 86.23
#